data_AF-A0A257SQN7-F1
#
_entry.id   AF-A0A257SQN7-F1
#
_cell.length_a   1.000
_cell.length_b   1.000
_cell.length_c   1.000
_cell.angle_alpha   90.00
_cell.angle_beta   90.00
_cell.angle_gamma   90.00
#
_symmetry.space_group_name_H-M   'P 1'
#
loop_
_entity.id
_entity.type
_entity.pdbx_description
1 polymer ?
#
loop_
_entity_poly.entity_id
_entity_poly.type
_entity_poly.pdbx_seq_one_letter_code
_entity_poly.pdbx_strand_id
1 'polypeptide(L)'
;NVAMELSSNEAIKHAVASGLGISILSIHSLALEGTKGPIEILEVEDFPILRKWYLVYPRGRFLSLTAQKFVEFSASQEQFITDRLVKLWPDLAKYL
;
A
#
# COMPACT_ATOMS: atom_id res chain seq x y z
N ASN A 1 10.96 -9.84 19.52
CA ASN A 1 10.88 -8.73 20.48
C ASN A 1 10.52 -7.48 19.68
N VAL A 2 9.55 -6.67 20.11
CA VAL A 2 9.16 -5.42 19.44
C VAL A 2 9.84 -4.27 20.16
N ALA A 3 10.73 -3.55 19.46
CA ALA A 3 11.51 -2.47 20.05
C ALA A 3 10.70 -1.17 20.22
N MET A 4 9.71 -0.95 19.36
CA MET A 4 8.91 0.28 19.31
C MET A 4 7.56 0.02 18.63
N GLU A 5 6.53 0.76 19.06
CA GLU A 5 5.23 0.79 18.39
C GLU A 5 4.93 2.23 17.94
N LEU A 6 4.64 2.39 16.65
CA LEU A 6 4.29 3.68 16.03
C LEU A 6 3.02 3.49 15.21
N SER A 7 2.08 4.42 15.31
CA SER A 7 0.77 4.33 14.65
C SER A 7 0.72 4.98 13.25
N SER A 8 1.81 5.61 12.80
CA SER A 8 1.88 6.31 11.52
C SER A 8 2.93 5.69 10.60
N ASN A 9 2.56 5.43 9.34
CA ASN A 9 3.49 4.97 8.31
C ASN A 9 4.67 5.93 8.13
N GLU A 10 4.44 7.25 8.20
CA GLU A 10 5.51 8.24 8.08
C GLU A 10 6.49 8.18 9.26
N ALA A 11 5.98 8.00 10.48
CA ALA A 11 6.83 7.86 11.66
C ALA A 11 7.67 6.58 11.57
N ILE A 12 7.08 5.47 11.11
CA ILE A 12 7.79 4.20 10.88
C ILE A 12 8.89 4.40 9.82
N LYS A 13 8.57 5.02 8.69
CA LYS A 13 9.54 5.29 7.62
C LYS A 13 10.72 6.12 8.12
N HIS A 14 10.47 7.20 8.86
CA HIS A 14 11.54 8.02 9.43
C HIS A 14 12.39 7.25 10.46
N ALA A 15 11.77 6.40 11.28
CA ALA A 15 12.51 5.55 12.22
C ALA A 15 13.43 4.57 11.51
N VAL A 16 12.94 3.90 10.46
CA VAL A 16 13.74 2.98 9.62
C VAL A 16 14.88 3.73 8.92
N ALA A 17 14.59 4.85 8.28
CA ALA A 17 15.61 5.68 7.61
C ALA A 17 16.66 6.24 8.58
N SER A 18 16.33 6.39 9.87
CA SER A 18 17.24 6.82 10.94
C SER A 18 18.03 5.66 11.56
N GLY A 19 17.89 4.44 11.05
CA GLY A 19 18.61 3.25 11.54
C GLY A 19 18.05 2.65 12.83
N LEU A 20 16.80 2.96 13.20
CA LEU A 20 16.19 2.44 14.43
C LEU A 20 15.67 0.99 14.29
N GLY A 21 15.72 0.41 13.09
CA GLY A 21 15.38 -0.99 12.84
C GLY A 21 14.75 -1.23 11.48
N ILE A 22 14.01 -2.34 11.38
CA ILE A 22 13.23 -2.74 10.21
C ILE A 22 11.74 -2.74 10.54
N SER A 23 10.89 -2.66 9.52
CA SER A 23 9.44 -2.72 9.69
C SER A 23 8.77 -3.42 8.51
N ILE A 24 7.50 -3.81 8.69
CA ILE A 24 6.64 -4.34 7.64
C ILE A 24 5.61 -3.27 7.30
N LEU A 25 5.57 -2.85 6.04
CA LEU A 25 4.64 -1.83 5.55
C LEU A 25 3.96 -2.29 4.27
N SER A 26 2.79 -1.72 3.99
CA SER A 26 2.16 -1.85 2.69
C SER A 26 3.00 -1.14 1.62
N ILE A 27 3.20 -1.78 0.47
CA ILE A 27 3.91 -1.18 -0.67
C ILE A 27 3.29 0.16 -1.11
N HIS A 28 1.98 0.30 -0.95
CA HIS A 28 1.26 1.53 -1.27
C HIS A 28 1.74 2.74 -0.44
N SER A 29 2.29 2.50 0.76
CA SER A 29 2.84 3.57 1.61
C SER A 29 4.22 4.08 1.16
N LEU A 30 4.90 3.31 0.28
CA LEU A 30 6.20 3.65 -0.29
C LEU A 30 6.08 4.26 -1.69
N ALA A 31 4.91 4.19 -2.32
CA ALA A 31 4.68 4.56 -3.73
C ALA A 31 5.02 6.02 -4.10
N LEU A 32 5.04 6.95 -3.14
CA LEU A 32 5.41 8.35 -3.37
C LEU A 32 6.92 8.56 -3.46
N GLU A 33 7.70 7.81 -2.67
CA GLU A 33 9.17 7.86 -2.66
C GLU A 33 9.76 7.02 -3.79
N GLY A 34 9.02 6.01 -4.24
CA GLY A 34 9.44 5.08 -5.29
C GLY A 34 10.69 4.29 -4.88
N THR A 35 11.47 3.86 -5.86
CA THR A 35 12.71 3.09 -5.65
C THR A 35 13.93 3.93 -5.27
N LYS A 36 13.77 5.25 -5.16
CA LYS A 36 14.88 6.19 -4.87
C LYS A 36 14.78 6.81 -3.48
N GLY A 37 13.86 6.33 -2.65
CA GLY A 37 13.68 6.79 -1.26
C GLY A 37 14.82 6.35 -0.34
N PRO A 38 14.87 6.85 0.90
CA PRO A 38 15.89 6.50 1.89
C PRO A 38 15.70 5.10 2.52
N ILE A 39 14.77 4.30 2.00
CA ILE A 39 14.37 2.99 2.52
C ILE A 39 14.49 1.97 1.40
N GLU A 40 15.05 0.81 1.71
CA GLU A 40 15.20 -0.32 0.80
C GLU A 40 14.19 -1.43 1.17
N ILE A 41 13.68 -2.12 0.15
CA ILE A 41 12.81 -3.29 0.31
C ILE A 41 13.68 -4.52 0.42
N LEU A 42 13.52 -5.29 1.50
CA LEU A 42 14.26 -6.52 1.73
C LEU A 42 13.58 -7.71 1.06
N GLU A 43 14.37 -8.59 0.45
CA GLU A 43 13.92 -9.91 0.01
C GLU A 43 13.84 -10.85 1.22
N VAL A 44 12.62 -11.27 1.57
CA VAL A 44 12.36 -12.12 2.74
C VAL A 44 11.49 -13.29 2.31
N GLU A 45 11.80 -14.48 2.82
CA GLU A 45 10.96 -15.68 2.63
C GLU A 45 9.51 -15.41 3.06
N ASP A 46 8.55 -15.94 2.32
CA ASP A 46 7.10 -15.74 2.49
C ASP A 46 6.58 -14.30 2.29
N PHE A 47 7.39 -13.38 1.75
CA PHE A 47 6.95 -12.05 1.30
C PHE A 47 6.77 -11.98 -0.23
N PRO A 48 5.84 -11.11 -0.71
CA PRO A 48 4.98 -10.20 0.03
C PRO A 48 3.73 -10.88 0.60
N ILE A 49 3.21 -10.33 1.70
CA ILE A 49 1.92 -10.75 2.25
C ILE A 49 0.80 -10.09 1.45
N LEU A 50 0.08 -10.88 0.65
CA LEU A 50 -1.02 -10.40 -0.19
C LEU A 50 -2.24 -9.99 0.64
N ARG A 51 -2.74 -8.79 0.38
CA ARG A 51 -3.95 -8.23 1.01
C ARG A 51 -4.81 -7.54 -0.04
N LYS A 52 -6.13 -7.60 0.16
CA LYS A 52 -7.12 -6.96 -0.72
C LYS A 52 -7.67 -5.71 -0.05
N TRP A 53 -7.86 -4.66 -0.85
CA TRP A 53 -8.62 -3.48 -0.46
C TRP A 53 -10.09 -3.70 -0.80
N TYR A 54 -10.98 -3.11 0.00
CA TYR A 54 -12.42 -3.25 -0.17
C TYR A 54 -13.08 -1.87 -0.12
N LEU A 55 -14.01 -1.62 -1.04
CA LEU A 55 -14.95 -0.52 -0.94
C LEU A 55 -16.13 -0.99 -0.08
N VAL A 56 -16.34 -0.32 1.07
CA VAL A 56 -17.37 -0.71 2.04
C VAL A 56 -18.37 0.43 2.20
N TYR A 57 -19.66 0.10 2.16
CA TYR A 57 -20.76 1.04 2.39
C TYR A 57 -21.94 0.35 3.10
N PRO A 58 -22.79 1.10 3.82
CA PRO A 58 -23.92 0.52 4.57
C PRO A 58 -24.93 -0.19 3.66
N ARG A 59 -25.19 -1.47 3.91
CA ARG A 59 -26.12 -2.30 3.11
C ARG A 59 -27.55 -1.75 3.05
N GLY A 60 -28.01 -1.08 4.11
CA GLY A 60 -29.39 -0.59 4.23
C GLY A 60 -29.61 0.83 3.70
N ARG A 61 -28.62 1.46 3.07
CA ARG A 61 -28.76 2.82 2.52
C ARG A 61 -28.51 2.80 1.02
N PHE A 62 -29.40 3.46 0.27
CA PHE A 62 -29.13 3.76 -1.13
C PHE A 62 -27.97 4.75 -1.22
N LEU A 63 -26.96 4.42 -2.02
CA LEU A 63 -25.89 5.33 -2.35
C LEU A 63 -26.47 6.51 -3.15
N SER A 64 -26.03 7.73 -2.85
CA SER A 64 -26.32 8.88 -3.70
C SER A 64 -25.73 8.66 -5.10
N LEU A 65 -26.23 9.38 -6.12
CA LEU A 65 -25.68 9.29 -7.47
C LEU A 65 -24.16 9.53 -7.49
N THR A 66 -23.70 10.54 -6.75
CA THR A 66 -22.26 10.84 -6.60
C THR A 66 -21.49 9.68 -5.96
N ALA A 67 -22.03 9.03 -4.93
CA ALA A 67 -21.37 7.91 -4.29
C ALA A 67 -21.33 6.66 -5.19
N GLN A 68 -22.40 6.39 -5.95
CA GLN A 68 -22.40 5.31 -6.96
C GLN A 68 -21.33 5.55 -8.01
N LYS A 69 -21.27 6.77 -8.56
CA LYS A 69 -20.25 7.15 -9.54
C LYS A 69 -18.83 7.06 -8.98
N PHE A 70 -18.64 7.38 -7.70
CA PHE A 70 -17.35 7.22 -7.04
C PHE A 70 -16.94 5.74 -6.89
N VAL A 71 -17.87 4.85 -6.55
CA VAL A 71 -17.60 3.40 -6.46
C VAL A 71 -17.25 2.83 -7.84
N GLU A 72 -18.03 3.16 -8.87
CA GLU A 72 -17.76 2.77 -10.26
C GLU A 72 -16.38 3.27 -10.72
N PHE A 73 -16.09 4.56 -10.47
CA PHE A 73 -14.79 5.15 -10.77
C PHE A 73 -13.67 4.42 -10.04
N SER A 74 -13.76 4.26 -8.72
CA SER A 74 -12.74 3.63 -7.91
C SER A 74 -12.43 2.21 -8.36
N ALA A 75 -13.47 1.42 -8.68
CA ALA A 75 -13.30 0.07 -9.21
C ALA A 75 -12.60 0.07 -10.58
N SER A 76 -12.92 1.03 -11.46
CA SER A 76 -12.24 1.16 -12.76
C SER A 76 -10.76 1.58 -12.67
N GLN A 77 -10.31 2.11 -11.54
CA GLN A 77 -8.91 2.51 -11.34
C GLN A 77 -7.99 1.36 -10.93
N GLU A 78 -8.50 0.16 -10.68
CA GLU A 78 -7.71 -0.98 -10.20
C GLU A 78 -6.51 -1.29 -11.11
N GLN A 79 -6.76 -1.40 -12.41
CA GLN A 79 -5.69 -1.67 -13.39
C GLN A 79 -4.65 -0.55 -13.39
N PHE A 80 -5.08 0.71 -13.39
CA PHE A 80 -4.18 1.86 -13.38
C PHE A 80 -3.26 1.87 -12.15
N ILE A 81 -3.80 1.55 -10.97
CA ILE A 81 -3.02 1.48 -9.73
C ILE A 81 -2.02 0.32 -9.80
N THR A 82 -2.45 -0.83 -10.29
CA THR A 82 -1.62 -2.03 -10.47
C THR A 82 -0.45 -1.76 -11.43
N ASP A 83 -0.74 -1.20 -12.60
CA ASP A 83 0.26 -0.85 -13.60
C ASP A 83 1.29 0.14 -13.05
N ARG A 84 0.83 1.13 -12.25
CA ARG A 84 1.72 2.08 -11.61
C ARG A 84 2.64 1.42 -10.59
N LEU A 85 2.15 0.46 -9.81
CA LEU A 85 2.97 -0.28 -8.84
C LEU A 85 4.00 -1.15 -9.55
N VAL A 86 3.61 -1.90 -10.58
CA VAL A 86 4.52 -2.72 -11.38
C VAL A 86 5.57 -1.86 -12.08
N LYS A 87 5.20 -0.66 -12.55
CA LYS A 87 6.16 0.27 -13.14
C LYS A 87 7.21 0.75 -12.15
N LEU A 88 6.84 0.97 -10.88
CA LEU A 88 7.77 1.38 -9.83
C LEU A 88 8.61 0.21 -9.33
N TRP A 89 8.00 -0.98 -9.21
CA TRP A 89 8.64 -2.21 -8.73
C TRP A 89 8.27 -3.38 -9.64
N PRO A 90 9.05 -3.61 -10.73
CA PRO A 90 8.76 -4.65 -11.72
C PRO A 90 8.64 -6.05 -11.12
N ASP A 91 9.40 -6.35 -10.07
CA ASP A 91 9.39 -7.65 -9.41
C ASP A 91 8.06 -7.98 -8.72
N LEU A 92 7.16 -7.00 -8.53
CA LEU A 92 5.81 -7.24 -8.02
C LEU A 92 4.89 -7.91 -9.05
N ALA A 93 5.21 -7.84 -10.35
CA ALA A 93 4.37 -8.41 -11.41
C ALA A 93 4.12 -9.92 -11.27
N LYS A 94 4.98 -10.65 -10.55
CA LYS A 94 4.77 -12.08 -10.27
C LYS A 94 3.66 -12.36 -9.25
N TYR A 95 3.18 -11.33 -8.54
CA TYR A 95 2.23 -11.45 -7.43
C TYR A 95 0.88 -10.77 -7.67
N LEU A 96 0.77 -9.95 -8.73
CA LEU A 96 -0.41 -9.17 -9.09
C LEU A 96 -0.99 -9.70 -10.41
#